data_AF-A0AAV5LRV2-F1
#
_entry.id   AF-A0AAV5LRV2-F1
#
_cell.length_a   1.000
_cell.length_b   1.000
_cell.length_c   1.000
_cell.angle_alpha   90.00
_cell.angle_beta   90.00
_cell.angle_gamma   90.00
#
_symmetry.space_group_name_H-M   'P 1'
#
loop_
_entity.id
_entity.type
_entity.pdbx_description
1 polymer ?
#
loop_
_entity_poly.entity_id
_entity_poly.type
_entity_poly.pdbx_seq_one_letter_code
_entity_poly.pdbx_strand_id
1 'polypeptide(L)'
;MHGWQAQVKVRVIYCDEDKAIRAGPSENLQVKLSGIEEENVLSGFVLCSVAKPIPTVTEFTAQLQILELLDNAIFTAGSSLAHSFCC
;
A
#
# COMPACT_ATOMS: atom_id res chain seq x y z
N MET A 1 10.57 -6.96 16.77
CA MET A 1 9.45 -6.13 16.27
C MET A 1 8.65 -7.00 15.32
N HIS A 2 7.50 -7.50 15.79
CA HIS A 2 6.72 -8.49 15.04
C HIS A 2 5.97 -7.78 13.90
N GLY A 3 6.19 -8.25 12.68
CA GLY A 3 5.69 -7.63 11.46
C GLY A 3 4.18 -7.73 11.34
N TRP A 4 3.57 -6.65 10.84
CA TRP A 4 2.15 -6.50 10.55
C TRP A 4 1.72 -7.30 9.30
N GLN A 5 2.22 -8.53 9.16
CA GLN A 5 1.97 -9.38 8.01
C GLN A 5 0.96 -10.46 8.39
N ALA A 6 -0.16 -10.49 7.67
CA ALA A 6 -1.18 -11.51 7.80
C ALA A 6 -1.27 -12.33 6.51
N GLN A 7 -1.27 -13.66 6.62
CA GLN A 7 -1.57 -14.51 5.49
C GLN A 7 -3.08 -14.57 5.28
N VAL A 8 -3.52 -14.12 4.10
CA VAL A 8 -4.93 -14.09 3.73
C VAL A 8 -5.18 -14.93 2.49
N LYS A 9 -6.42 -15.36 2.31
CA LYS A 9 -6.87 -16.07 1.11
C LYS A 9 -7.89 -15.22 0.35
N VAL A 10 -7.58 -14.91 -0.90
CA VAL A 10 -8.53 -14.32 -1.85
C VAL A 10 -9.63 -15.33 -2.18
N ARG A 11 -10.89 -14.92 -1.98
CA ARG A 11 -12.08 -15.75 -2.24
C ARG A 11 -12.74 -15.40 -3.56
N VAL A 12 -12.94 -14.12 -3.79
CA VAL A 12 -13.62 -13.59 -4.98
C VAL A 12 -12.96 -12.29 -5.38
N ILE A 13 -12.83 -12.06 -6.67
CA ILE A 13 -12.39 -10.80 -7.26
C ILE A 13 -13.56 -10.28 -8.10
N TYR A 14 -13.83 -9.00 -8.00
CA TYR A 14 -14.76 -8.27 -8.85
C TYR A 14 -13.99 -7.20 -9.61
N CYS A 15 -14.21 -7.13 -10.92
CA CYS A 15 -13.80 -6.02 -11.76
C CYS A 15 -15.07 -5.26 -12.12
N ASP A 16 -15.15 -4.00 -11.69
CA ASP A 16 -16.40 -3.24 -11.69
C ASP A 16 -17.52 -4.02 -10.95
N GLU A 17 -18.61 -4.38 -11.65
CA GLU A 17 -19.73 -5.13 -11.08
C GLU A 17 -19.67 -6.64 -11.36
N ASP A 18 -18.70 -7.08 -12.17
CA ASP A 18 -18.61 -8.46 -12.66
C ASP A 18 -17.62 -9.29 -11.85
N LYS A 19 -18.03 -10.54 -11.54
CA LYS A 19 -17.12 -11.51 -10.94
C LYS A 19 -16.06 -11.92 -11.95
N ALA A 20 -14.80 -11.69 -11.59
CA ALA A 20 -13.65 -12.06 -12.38
C ALA A 20 -12.93 -13.28 -11.80
N ILE A 21 -12.44 -14.15 -12.68
CA ILE A 21 -11.61 -15.32 -12.31
C ILE A 21 -10.14 -14.92 -12.24
N ARG A 22 -9.75 -13.90 -13.01
CA ARG A 22 -8.42 -13.35 -13.13
C ARG A 22 -8.53 -11.86 -13.40
N ALA A 23 -7.51 -11.13 -12.96
CA ALA A 23 -7.36 -9.73 -13.24
C ALA A 23 -5.93 -9.47 -13.74
N GLY A 24 -5.79 -8.53 -14.66
CA GLY A 24 -4.54 -8.00 -15.15
C GLY A 24 -4.00 -6.86 -14.29
N PRO A 25 -2.77 -6.41 -14.56
CA PRO A 25 -2.27 -5.16 -14.00
C PRO A 25 -3.14 -3.98 -14.49
N SER A 26 -3.12 -2.87 -13.75
CA SER A 26 -3.86 -1.62 -14.01
C SER A 26 -5.38 -1.64 -13.82
N GLU A 27 -5.95 -2.75 -13.37
CA GLU A 27 -7.38 -2.86 -13.05
C GLU A 27 -7.65 -2.45 -11.61
N ASN A 28 -8.77 -1.73 -11.37
CA ASN A 28 -9.29 -1.49 -10.03
C ASN A 28 -10.22 -2.63 -9.66
N LEU A 29 -9.94 -3.30 -8.53
CA LEU A 29 -10.60 -4.54 -8.16
C LEU A 29 -11.19 -4.42 -6.75
N GLN A 30 -12.38 -4.97 -6.58
CA GLN A 30 -12.89 -5.30 -5.26
C GLN A 30 -12.58 -6.76 -4.94
N VAL A 31 -11.83 -6.99 -3.87
CA VAL A 31 -11.36 -8.33 -3.48
C VAL A 31 -11.97 -8.74 -2.15
N LYS A 32 -12.60 -9.92 -2.11
CA LYS A 32 -13.06 -10.53 -0.87
C LYS A 32 -11.99 -11.43 -0.29
N LEU A 33 -11.59 -11.16 0.95
CA LEU A 33 -10.54 -11.88 1.67
C LEU A 33 -11.13 -12.79 2.76
N SER A 34 -10.31 -13.72 3.22
CA SER A 34 -10.57 -14.53 4.41
C SER A 34 -9.25 -14.79 5.14
N GLY A 35 -9.31 -15.02 6.46
CA GLY A 35 -8.12 -15.17 7.30
C GLY A 35 -7.62 -13.86 7.92
N ILE A 36 -8.40 -12.79 7.81
CA ILE A 36 -8.19 -11.51 8.51
C ILE A 36 -9.55 -10.92 8.86
N GLU A 37 -9.63 -10.23 9.99
CA GLU A 37 -10.80 -9.45 10.41
C GLU A 37 -10.71 -8.04 9.83
N GLU A 38 -11.86 -7.40 9.59
CA GLU A 38 -11.91 -6.08 8.93
C GLU A 38 -11.20 -5.01 9.76
N GLU A 39 -11.36 -5.07 11.08
CA GLU A 39 -10.72 -4.16 12.05
C GLU A 39 -9.18 -4.22 12.01
N ASN A 40 -8.61 -5.30 11.48
CA ASN A 40 -7.17 -5.50 11.35
C ASN A 40 -6.63 -5.06 9.97
N VAL A 41 -7.47 -4.50 9.11
CA VAL A 41 -7.10 -3.94 7.81
C VAL A 41 -7.21 -2.42 7.86
N LEU A 42 -6.07 -1.74 7.72
CA LEU A 42 -6.02 -0.28 7.66
C LEU A 42 -5.76 0.19 6.22
N SER A 43 -6.21 1.40 5.91
CA SER A 43 -5.77 2.09 4.70
C SER A 43 -4.24 2.10 4.67
N GLY A 44 -3.67 1.71 3.53
CA GLY A 44 -2.23 1.57 3.34
C GLY A 44 -1.67 0.17 3.35
N PHE A 45 -2.48 -0.83 3.71
CA PHE A 45 -2.04 -2.22 3.62
C PHE A 45 -1.97 -2.65 2.15
N VAL A 46 -0.90 -3.37 1.81
CA VAL A 46 -0.65 -3.84 0.45
C VAL A 46 -0.74 -5.36 0.41
N LEU A 47 -1.56 -5.89 -0.50
CA LEU A 47 -1.58 -7.32 -0.83
C LEU A 47 -0.38 -7.65 -1.73
N CYS A 48 0.35 -8.71 -1.40
CA CYS A 48 1.48 -9.20 -2.19
C CYS A 48 1.49 -10.73 -2.29
N SER A 49 2.32 -11.25 -3.18
CA SER A 49 2.50 -12.69 -3.33
C SER A 49 3.17 -13.28 -2.10
N VAL A 50 2.63 -14.39 -1.59
CA VAL A 50 3.27 -15.17 -0.51
C VAL A 50 4.64 -15.73 -0.92
N ALA A 51 4.85 -15.98 -2.21
CA ALA A 51 6.13 -16.46 -2.73
C ALA A 51 7.16 -15.34 -2.92
N LYS A 52 6.71 -14.09 -3.00
CA LYS A 52 7.56 -12.91 -3.18
C LYS A 52 7.00 -11.74 -2.36
N PRO A 53 7.14 -11.78 -1.03
CA PRO A 53 6.65 -10.71 -0.16
C PRO A 53 7.41 -9.41 -0.41
N ILE A 54 6.71 -8.28 -0.22
CA ILE A 54 7.30 -6.95 -0.31
C ILE A 54 7.92 -6.59 1.05
N PRO A 55 9.19 -6.14 1.10
CA PRO A 55 9.80 -5.71 2.35
C PRO A 55 9.14 -4.42 2.87
N THR A 56 8.77 -4.43 4.14
CA THR A 56 8.28 -3.24 4.85
C THR A 56 9.42 -2.64 5.67
N VAL A 57 9.71 -1.36 5.47
CA VAL A 57 10.78 -0.64 6.17
C VAL A 57 10.24 0.66 6.75
N THR A 58 10.81 1.10 7.87
CA THR A 58 10.52 2.40 8.49
C THR A 58 11.41 3.50 7.95
N GLU A 59 12.51 3.15 7.29
CA GLU A 59 13.53 4.06 6.79
C GLU A 59 13.96 3.66 5.38
N PHE A 60 14.09 4.64 4.49
CA PHE A 60 14.58 4.43 3.13
C PHE A 60 15.28 5.70 2.61
N THR A 61 16.14 5.54 1.62
CA THR A 61 16.79 6.65 0.91
C THR A 61 16.07 6.87 -0.43
N ALA A 62 15.66 8.11 -0.70
CA ALA A 62 15.03 8.48 -1.96
C ALA A 62 15.54 9.84 -2.46
N GLN A 63 15.41 10.04 -3.77
CA GLN A 63 15.65 11.34 -4.39
C GLN A 63 14.37 12.16 -4.36
N LEU A 64 14.45 13.39 -3.83
CA LEU A 64 13.33 14.31 -3.79
C LEU A 64 13.50 15.38 -4.87
N GLN A 65 12.44 15.65 -5.62
CA GLN A 65 12.37 16.81 -6.51
C GLN A 65 11.43 17.84 -5.89
N ILE A 66 11.94 19.05 -5.67
CA ILE A 66 11.17 20.17 -5.15
C ILE A 66 10.67 20.96 -6.37
N LEU A 67 9.34 21.07 -6.53
CA LEU A 67 8.73 21.76 -7.67
C LEU A 67 8.51 23.25 -7.36
N GLU A 68 7.75 23.54 -6.30
CA GLU A 68 7.48 24.89 -5.84
C GLU A 68 7.64 24.95 -4.32
N LEU A 69 8.32 25.99 -3.87
CA LEU A 69 8.56 26.26 -2.46
C LEU A 69 7.99 27.66 -2.20
N LEU A 70 7.18 27.81 -1.14
CA LEU A 70 6.70 29.13 -0.72
C LEU A 70 7.91 30.04 -0.43
N ASP A 71 7.80 31.32 -0.78
CA ASP A 71 8.86 32.29 -0.48
C ASP A 71 9.23 32.24 1.00
N ASN A 72 10.51 32.00 1.29
CA ASN A 72 11.11 31.84 2.62
C ASN A 72 10.88 30.49 3.33
N ALA A 73 10.32 29.47 2.68
CA ALA A 73 10.28 28.15 3.28
C ALA A 73 11.68 27.49 3.25
N ILE A 74 12.12 26.97 4.40
CA ILE A 74 13.37 26.21 4.56
C ILE A 74 12.99 24.78 4.90
N PHE A 75 13.41 23.83 4.08
CA PHE A 75 13.21 22.41 4.34
C PHE A 75 14.31 21.92 5.28
N THR A 76 13.96 21.67 6.55
CA THR A 76 14.91 21.21 7.58
C THR A 76 14.66 19.73 7.89
N ALA A 77 15.73 19.01 8.24
CA ALA A 77 15.62 17.63 8.71
C ALA A 77 14.61 17.52 9.87
N GLY A 78 13.65 16.60 9.76
CA GLY A 78 12.69 16.28 10.81
C GLY A 78 11.25 16.77 10.61
N SER A 79 10.97 17.60 9.60
CA SER A 79 9.61 18.13 9.36
C SER A 79 9.10 17.77 7.97
N SER A 80 8.55 16.56 7.80
CA SER A 80 7.85 16.19 6.56
C SER A 80 6.84 15.07 6.75
N LEU A 81 5.63 15.27 6.23
CA LEU A 81 4.67 14.20 5.98
C LEU A 81 4.94 13.69 4.55
N ALA A 82 5.20 12.39 4.40
CA ALA A 82 5.29 11.74 3.11
C ALA A 82 3.95 11.04 2.82
N HIS A 83 3.30 11.41 1.71
CA HIS A 83 2.18 10.64 1.18
C HIS A 83 2.75 9.66 0.15
N SER A 84 2.64 8.37 0.43
CA SER A 84 3.13 7.30 -0.45
C SER A 84 1.94 6.51 -0.96
N PHE A 85 1.87 6.23 -2.26
CA PHE A 85 0.85 5.34 -2.80
C PHE A 85 1.03 3.88 -2.34
N CYS A 86 2.12 3.56 -1.64
CA CYS A 86 2.39 2.24 -1.06
C CYS A 86 1.97 2.08 0.40
N CYS A 87 1.55 3.15 1.09
CA CYS A 87 1.07 3.14 2.49
C CYS A 87 0.09 4.30 2.73
#